data_AF-A0A925RQK9-F1
#
_entry.id   AF-A0A925RQK9-F1
#
_cell.length_a   1.000
_cell.length_b   1.000
_cell.length_c   1.000
_cell.angle_alpha   90.00
_cell.angle_beta   90.00
_cell.angle_gamma   90.00
#
_symmetry.space_group_name_H-M   'P 1'
#
loop_
_entity.id
_entity.type
_entity.pdbx_description
1 polymer ?
#
loop_
_entity_poly.entity_id
_entity_poly.type
_entity_poly.pdbx_seq_one_letter_code
_entity_poly.pdbx_strand_id
1 'polypeptide(L)'
;MNTTASNHTYPDLYSRPSAHKFGSFWDTVAAARVIGANSESGKSPAFLFLGREETELLRQHLGQAFGEDSVTTLHDTYYMGLKVVTVDAEQYIGTGGEKVAQTVQTPNFRIAS
;
A
#
# COMPACT_ATOMS: atom_id res chain seq x y z
N MET A 1 -19.36 36.88 -4.66
CA MET A 1 -18.07 36.25 -4.96
C MET A 1 -18.08 34.90 -4.26
N ASN A 2 -18.41 33.82 -4.97
CA ASN A 2 -18.40 32.47 -4.39
C ASN A 2 -17.22 31.69 -4.95
N THR A 3 -16.26 31.43 -4.07
CA THR A 3 -15.06 30.65 -4.32
C THR A 3 -15.46 29.21 -4.59
N THR A 4 -15.28 28.77 -5.84
CA THR A 4 -15.40 27.36 -6.26
C THR A 4 -14.27 26.55 -5.61
N ALA A 5 -14.56 25.95 -4.47
CA ALA A 5 -13.72 24.91 -3.89
C ALA A 5 -13.66 23.73 -4.87
N SER A 6 -12.46 23.49 -5.40
CA SER A 6 -12.13 22.38 -6.28
C SER A 6 -12.40 21.06 -5.55
N ASN A 7 -13.49 20.41 -5.96
CA ASN A 7 -13.91 19.10 -5.49
C ASN A 7 -12.89 18.06 -5.98
N HIS A 8 -11.86 17.79 -5.17
CA HIS A 8 -10.96 16.67 -5.38
C HIS A 8 -11.73 15.39 -5.04
N THR A 9 -12.42 14.86 -6.03
CA THR A 9 -13.07 13.55 -5.97
C THR A 9 -11.97 12.50 -5.85
N TYR A 10 -11.64 12.10 -4.63
CA TYR A 10 -10.86 10.89 -4.39
C TYR A 10 -11.62 9.72 -5.03
N PRO A 11 -10.96 8.87 -5.83
CA PRO A 11 -11.63 7.72 -6.43
C PRO A 11 -12.17 6.84 -5.32
N ASP A 12 -13.34 6.28 -5.58
CA ASP A 12 -14.15 5.42 -4.72
C ASP A 12 -13.32 4.23 -4.18
N LEU A 13 -12.51 4.48 -3.14
CA LEU A 13 -11.67 3.49 -2.45
C LEU A 13 -12.49 2.60 -1.49
N TYR A 14 -13.81 2.66 -1.58
CA TYR A 14 -14.74 1.79 -0.84
C TYR A 14 -14.81 0.36 -1.41
N SER A 15 -13.71 -0.18 -1.94
CA SER A 15 -13.54 -1.63 -2.00
C SER A 15 -13.28 -2.14 -0.58
N ARG A 16 -14.38 -2.17 0.17
CA ARG A 16 -14.62 -2.87 1.42
C ARG A 16 -13.67 -2.48 2.57
N PRO A 17 -14.15 -1.77 3.61
CA PRO A 17 -13.39 -1.67 4.85
C PRO A 17 -13.40 -3.04 5.51
N SER A 18 -12.42 -3.89 5.24
CA SER A 18 -11.95 -4.79 6.29
C SER A 18 -11.19 -3.90 7.26
N ALA A 19 -11.92 -3.21 8.13
CA ALA A 19 -11.36 -2.53 9.29
C ALA A 19 -10.77 -3.61 10.22
N HIS A 20 -9.67 -4.19 9.78
CA HIS A 20 -8.91 -5.13 10.56
C HIS A 20 -8.05 -4.28 11.46
N LYS A 21 -8.47 -4.15 12.72
CA LYS A 21 -7.68 -3.49 13.73
C LYS A 21 -6.53 -4.40 14.09
N PHE A 22 -5.32 -3.91 13.95
CA PHE A 22 -4.17 -4.59 14.54
C PHE A 22 -4.24 -4.48 16.06
N GLY A 23 -3.72 -5.49 16.75
CA GLY A 23 -3.50 -5.42 18.18
C GLY A 23 -2.31 -4.53 18.51
N SER A 24 -1.58 -4.87 19.58
CA SER A 24 -0.39 -4.11 20.00
C SER A 24 0.86 -4.33 19.13
N PHE A 25 0.80 -5.22 18.13
CA PHE A 25 1.93 -5.59 17.29
C PHE A 25 1.50 -5.75 15.83
N TRP A 26 2.45 -5.58 14.91
CA TRP A 26 2.24 -5.81 13.49
C TRP A 26 2.03 -7.30 13.20
N ASP A 27 0.82 -7.68 12.79
CA ASP A 27 0.48 -9.05 12.40
C ASP A 27 0.74 -9.25 10.89
N THR A 28 1.91 -9.81 10.59
CA THR A 28 2.33 -10.10 9.21
C THR A 28 1.31 -10.98 8.47
N VAL A 29 0.65 -11.92 9.16
CA VAL A 29 -0.31 -12.85 8.55
C VAL A 29 -1.62 -12.12 8.24
N ALA A 30 -2.09 -11.27 9.16
CA ALA A 30 -3.26 -10.43 8.92
C ALA A 30 -3.03 -9.45 7.75
N ALA A 31 -1.87 -8.80 7.70
CA ALA A 31 -1.50 -7.92 6.60
C ALA A 31 -1.47 -8.68 5.26
N ALA A 32 -0.87 -9.87 5.22
CA ALA A 32 -0.84 -10.71 4.02
C ALA A 32 -2.25 -11.12 3.56
N ARG A 33 -3.18 -11.37 4.49
CA ARG A 33 -4.59 -11.66 4.14
C ARG A 33 -5.29 -10.47 3.51
N VAL A 34 -5.08 -9.25 4.03
CA VAL A 34 -5.65 -8.02 3.44
C VAL A 34 -5.11 -7.80 2.03
N ILE A 35 -3.81 -8.06 1.81
CA ILE A 35 -3.17 -7.94 0.50
C ILE A 35 -3.68 -9.02 -0.47
N GLY A 36 -3.77 -10.28 -0.01
CA GLY A 36 -4.21 -11.42 -0.80
C GLY A 36 -5.67 -11.32 -1.23
N ALA A 37 -6.58 -10.96 -0.32
CA ALA A 37 -8.02 -10.84 -0.61
C ALA A 37 -8.33 -9.83 -1.73
N ASN A 38 -7.54 -8.77 -1.84
CA ASN A 38 -7.70 -7.79 -2.90
C ASN A 38 -7.01 -8.21 -4.21
N SER A 39 -5.98 -9.06 -4.14
CA SER A 39 -5.29 -9.62 -5.31
C SER A 39 -6.12 -10.67 -6.06
N GLU A 40 -6.95 -11.44 -5.35
CA GLU A 40 -7.84 -12.47 -5.92
C GLU A 40 -8.91 -11.92 -6.87
N SER A 41 -9.14 -10.60 -6.86
CA SER A 41 -10.06 -9.92 -7.78
C SER A 41 -9.50 -9.72 -9.21
N GLY A 42 -8.31 -10.25 -9.51
CA GLY A 42 -7.63 -10.10 -10.80
C GLY A 42 -6.82 -8.81 -10.93
N LYS A 43 -6.81 -7.97 -9.89
CA LYS A 43 -6.02 -6.73 -9.81
C LYS A 43 -4.90 -6.91 -8.81
N SER A 44 -3.65 -6.82 -9.25
CA SER A 44 -2.51 -6.79 -8.34
C SER A 44 -2.40 -5.40 -7.70
N PRO A 45 -2.62 -5.23 -6.39
CA PRO A 45 -2.55 -3.92 -5.75
C PRO A 45 -1.13 -3.34 -5.83
N ALA A 46 -1.06 -2.02 -6.03
CA ALA A 46 0.20 -1.29 -6.07
C ALA A 46 0.54 -0.63 -4.72
N PHE A 47 -0.48 -0.27 -3.94
CA PHE A 47 -0.35 0.50 -2.72
C PHE A 47 -0.94 -0.23 -1.51
N LEU A 48 -0.23 -0.13 -0.39
CA LEU A 48 -0.70 -0.49 0.94
C LEU A 48 -0.96 0.80 1.71
N PHE A 49 -2.23 1.06 2.01
CA PHE A 49 -2.66 2.25 2.74
C PHE A 49 -2.74 1.95 4.23
N LEU A 50 -2.13 2.79 5.06
CA LEU A 50 -2.07 2.62 6.51
C LEU A 50 -2.51 3.89 7.24
N GLY A 51 -3.30 3.72 8.30
CA GLY A 51 -3.61 4.76 9.27
C GLY A 51 -2.40 5.07 10.16
N ARG A 52 -2.58 6.00 11.09
CA ARG A 52 -1.52 6.44 12.01
C ARG A 52 -1.06 5.30 12.92
N GLU A 53 -1.98 4.52 13.50
CA GLU A 53 -1.62 3.39 14.36
C GLU A 53 -0.90 2.28 13.58
N GLU A 54 -1.42 1.88 12.43
CA GLU A 54 -0.80 0.82 11.61
C GLU A 54 0.55 1.24 11.03
N THR A 55 0.74 2.53 10.74
CA THR A 55 2.03 3.10 10.32
C THR A 55 3.07 2.93 11.43
N GLU A 56 2.74 3.25 12.67
CA GLU A 56 3.67 3.06 13.80
C GLU A 56 3.97 1.59 14.06
N LEU A 57 2.96 0.72 14.00
CA LEU A 57 3.16 -0.72 14.16
C LEU A 57 4.10 -1.30 13.09
N LEU A 58 3.91 -0.91 11.82
CA LEU A 58 4.80 -1.34 10.74
C LEU A 58 6.21 -0.76 10.93
N ARG A 59 6.34 0.52 11.32
CA ARG A 59 7.64 1.15 11.59
C ARG A 59 8.40 0.43 12.69
N GLN A 60 7.74 0.11 13.79
CA GLN A 60 8.33 -0.65 14.90
C GLN A 60 8.73 -2.06 14.45
N HIS A 61 7.88 -2.75 13.69
CA HIS A 61 8.17 -4.08 13.16
C HIS A 61 9.40 -4.10 12.25
N LEU A 62 9.51 -3.13 11.33
CA LEU A 62 10.68 -2.99 10.47
C LEU A 62 11.91 -2.56 11.29
N GLY A 63 11.75 -1.69 12.28
CA GLY A 63 12.82 -1.32 13.22
C GLY A 63 13.36 -2.51 14.01
N GLN A 64 12.51 -3.45 14.43
CA GLN A 64 12.99 -4.68 15.07
C GLN A 64 13.82 -5.57 14.13
N ALA A 65 13.49 -5.58 12.83
CA ALA A 65 14.21 -6.38 11.84
C ALA A 65 15.54 -5.74 11.37
N PHE A 66 15.57 -4.41 11.25
CA PHE A 66 16.68 -3.67 10.63
C PHE A 66 17.46 -2.76 11.61
N GLY A 67 17.02 -2.65 12.86
CA GLY A 67 17.50 -1.69 13.87
C GLY A 67 16.52 -0.53 14.05
N GLU A 68 16.25 -0.13 15.30
CA GLU A 68 15.23 0.89 15.63
C GLU A 68 15.48 2.24 14.95
N ASP A 69 16.76 2.61 14.78
CA ASP A 69 17.17 3.85 14.12
C ASP A 69 17.15 3.77 12.58
N SER A 70 17.01 2.56 12.02
CA SER A 70 17.08 2.33 10.58
C SER A 70 15.80 2.71 9.85
N VAL A 71 14.68 2.90 10.57
CA VAL A 71 13.37 3.23 10.01
C VAL A 71 12.82 4.51 10.63
N THR A 72 13.34 5.65 10.16
CA THR A 72 12.88 6.98 10.58
C THR A 72 11.57 7.39 9.92
N THR A 73 11.30 6.91 8.70
CA THR A 73 10.06 7.18 7.96
C THR A 73 9.66 5.96 7.11
N LEU A 74 8.36 5.79 6.85
CA LEU A 74 7.88 4.84 5.84
C LEU A 74 7.79 5.46 4.43
N HIS A 75 8.33 6.66 4.22
CA HIS A 75 8.34 7.30 2.92
C HIS A 75 9.12 6.46 1.91
N ASP A 76 8.54 6.23 0.73
CA ASP A 76 9.09 5.35 -0.31
C ASP A 76 9.45 3.93 0.16
N THR A 77 8.84 3.47 1.26
CA THR A 77 8.99 2.10 1.75
C THR A 77 8.05 1.16 1.00
N TYR A 78 8.54 -0.04 0.73
CA TYR A 78 7.76 -1.13 0.17
C TYR A 78 7.58 -2.23 1.20
N TYR A 79 6.34 -2.70 1.34
CA TYR A 79 6.02 -3.83 2.20
C TYR A 79 5.28 -4.89 1.39
N MET A 80 5.80 -6.12 1.39
CA MET A 80 5.27 -7.24 0.59
C MET A 80 5.05 -6.90 -0.89
N GLY A 81 5.91 -6.04 -1.45
CA GLY A 81 5.84 -5.62 -2.85
C GLY A 81 4.85 -4.50 -3.15
N LEU A 82 4.16 -3.95 -2.15
CA LEU A 82 3.27 -2.79 -2.30
C LEU A 82 3.96 -1.53 -1.74
N LYS A 83 3.76 -0.39 -2.39
CA LYS A 83 4.25 0.90 -1.87
C LYS A 83 3.40 1.31 -0.67
N VAL A 84 4.03 1.62 0.46
CA VAL A 84 3.34 2.07 1.66
C VAL A 84 2.92 3.53 1.50
N VAL A 85 1.66 3.82 1.82
CA VAL A 85 1.09 5.17 1.79
C VAL A 85 0.34 5.40 3.10
N THR A 86 0.79 6.38 3.87
CA THR A 86 0.09 6.78 5.09
C THR A 86 -1.12 7.66 4.73
N VAL A 87 -2.27 7.37 5.32
CA VAL A 87 -3.50 8.14 5.16
C VAL A 87 -3.87 8.84 6.47
N ASP A 88 -4.58 9.96 6.38
CA ASP A 88 -5.03 10.70 7.56
C ASP A 88 -6.28 10.03 8.18
N ALA A 89 -6.05 8.87 8.79
CA ALA A 89 -7.02 8.11 9.56
C ALA A 89 -6.33 7.52 10.80
N GLU A 90 -7.04 7.40 11.92
CA GLU A 90 -6.45 6.85 13.15
C GLU A 90 -6.08 5.36 12.97
N GLN A 91 -7.07 4.57 12.54
CA GLN A 91 -6.97 3.12 12.34
C GLN A 91 -7.45 2.77 10.94
N TYR A 92 -6.54 2.33 10.08
CA TYR A 92 -6.85 1.93 8.73
C TYR A 92 -5.80 0.99 8.16
N ILE A 93 -6.25 -0.08 7.51
CA ILE A 93 -5.43 -0.85 6.59
C ILE A 93 -6.26 -1.18 5.35
N GLY A 94 -5.66 -0.98 4.19
CA GLY A 94 -6.28 -1.32 2.93
C GLY A 94 -5.25 -1.44 1.83
N THR A 95 -5.66 -2.00 0.70
CA THR A 95 -4.84 -1.99 -0.51
C THR A 95 -5.59 -1.33 -1.65
N GLY A 96 -4.86 -0.74 -2.58
CA GLY A 96 -5.48 -0.21 -3.78
C GLY A 96 -4.47 0.15 -4.86
N GLY A 97 -4.99 0.81 -5.88
CA GLY A 97 -4.30 0.96 -7.16
C GLY A 97 -4.15 -0.38 -7.89
N GLU A 98 -3.64 -0.31 -9.11
CA GLU A 98 -3.37 -1.46 -9.94
C GLU A 98 -1.92 -1.37 -10.40
N LYS A 99 -1.14 -2.42 -10.16
CA LYS A 99 0.17 -2.55 -10.80
C LYS A 99 -0.08 -2.73 -12.28
N VAL A 100 0.19 -1.68 -13.05
CA VAL A 100 0.36 -1.83 -14.49
C VAL A 100 1.64 -2.64 -14.66
N ALA A 101 1.49 -3.93 -14.96
CA ALA A 101 2.61 -4.70 -15.48
C ALA A 101 3.06 -3.96 -16.73
N GLN A 102 4.23 -3.30 -16.69
CA GLN A 102 4.88 -2.89 -17.91
C GLN A 102 5.14 -4.17 -18.67
N THR A 103 4.33 -4.40 -19.70
CA THR A 103 4.61 -5.41 -20.70
C THR A 103 6.00 -5.08 -21.20
N VAL A 104 7.00 -5.85 -20.78
CA VAL A 104 8.34 -5.77 -21.35
C VAL A 104 8.13 -6.04 -22.83
N GLN A 105 8.13 -4.98 -23.64
CA GLN A 105 8.15 -5.12 -25.08
C GLN A 105 9.45 -5.85 -25.38
N THR A 106 9.37 -7.14 -25.66
CA THR A 106 10.49 -7.92 -26.19
C THR A 106 11.07 -7.13 -27.36
N PRO A 107 12.33 -6.67 -27.29
CA PRO A 107 12.94 -5.99 -28.42
C PRO A 107 12.98 -6.98 -29.58
N ASN A 108 12.29 -6.64 -30.67
CA ASN A 108 12.36 -7.36 -31.93
C ASN A 108 13.78 -7.20 -32.50
N PHE A 109 14.74 -7.99 -32.02
CA PHE A 109 16.04 -8.14 -32.66
C PHE A 109 15.82 -8.85 -34.00
N ARG A 110 15.68 -8.06 -35.08
CA ARG A 110 15.85 -8.56 -36.44
C ARG A 110 17.35 -8.76 -36.67
N ILE A 111 17.77 -10.02 -36.71
CA ILE A 111 19.07 -10.40 -37.24
C ILE A 111 18.96 -10.25 -38.77
N ALA A 112 19.57 -9.21 -39.34
CA ALA A 112 19.70 -9.11 -40.79
C ALA A 112 20.64 -10.22 -41.25
N SER A 113 20.12 -11.10 -42.11
CA SER A 113 20.86 -12.18 -42.79
C SER A 113 21.54 -11.64 -44.05
#